data_AF-A0AAU7MKU6-F1
#
_entry.id   AF-A0AAU7MKU6-F1
#
_cell.length_a   1.000
_cell.length_b   1.000
_cell.length_c   1.000
_cell.angle_alpha   90.00
_cell.angle_beta   90.00
_cell.angle_gamma   90.00
#
_symmetry.space_group_name_H-M   'P 1'
#
loop_
_entity.id
_entity.type
_entity.pdbx_description
1 polymer ?
#
loop_
_entity_poly.entity_id
_entity_poly.type
_entity_poly.pdbx_seq_one_letter_code
_entity_poly.pdbx_strand_id
1 'polypeptide(L)'
;MAHRVFLKRLDQKIPAGITATFVVVLTPLAVFGFQAGMGWWSGGHEYRDYHRYIDWSWFFMELATLASGAGMLWRYRLPFLVMPVAVTLWYMSMDLAPFLFGAEYVSWELRKWVSLWFGLLIVLLAFWVDIRNQSSRDFAFWLYIFGVTAFWSGLSLMESDSEWSKLFYCLINLVMIMAGAILGRRVFVVFGGLGVAGYLGHLAYEVFEDSLLFPIALTLIGLAIVWLGILWQRHEQRVSERLRSLLPAPLRELIERRH
;
A
#
# COMPACT_ATOMS: atom_id res chain seq x y z
N MET A 1 16.46 -3.96 -35.11
CA MET A 1 17.66 -3.29 -34.55
C MET A 1 17.50 -1.76 -34.38
N ALA A 2 16.74 -1.07 -35.26
CA ALA A 2 16.52 0.39 -35.20
C ALA A 2 15.81 0.89 -33.92
N HIS A 3 14.88 0.12 -33.34
CA HIS A 3 14.14 0.53 -32.13
C HIS A 3 15.02 0.61 -30.86
N ARG A 4 16.14 -0.14 -30.81
CA ARG A 4 17.08 -0.11 -29.67
C ARG A 4 18.02 1.11 -29.68
N VAL A 5 18.20 1.76 -30.83
CA VAL A 5 19.13 2.89 -30.99
C VAL A 5 18.42 4.23 -30.72
N PHE A 6 17.14 4.36 -31.10
CA PHE A 6 16.40 5.61 -30.93
C PHE A 6 16.12 5.95 -29.46
N LEU A 7 15.73 4.95 -28.64
CA LEU A 7 15.42 5.15 -27.22
C LEU A 7 16.66 5.32 -26.31
N LYS A 8 17.85 4.94 -26.78
CA LYS A 8 19.11 5.12 -26.03
C LYS A 8 19.76 6.51 -26.25
N ARG A 9 19.36 7.26 -27.28
CA ARG A 9 20.03 8.52 -27.66
C ARG A 9 19.47 9.80 -27.00
N LEU A 10 18.34 9.74 -26.27
CA LEU A 10 17.65 10.96 -25.81
C LEU A 10 17.47 11.12 -24.28
N ASP A 11 18.02 10.24 -23.43
CA ASP A 11 17.82 10.28 -21.97
C ASP A 11 16.34 10.39 -21.52
N GLN A 12 15.40 9.98 -22.39
CA GLN A 12 13.96 10.08 -22.20
C GLN A 12 13.41 8.94 -21.34
N LYS A 13 13.89 8.83 -20.09
CA LYS A 13 13.41 7.85 -19.11
C LYS A 13 11.92 8.06 -18.76
N ILE A 14 11.45 9.30 -18.83
CA ILE A 14 10.06 9.67 -18.50
C ILE A 14 9.09 9.21 -19.61
N PRO A 15 9.26 9.57 -20.91
CA PRO A 15 8.42 9.04 -21.99
C PRO A 15 8.40 7.52 -22.06
N ALA A 16 9.56 6.86 -21.92
CA ALA A 16 9.63 5.39 -21.94
C ALA A 16 8.81 4.76 -20.79
N GLY A 17 8.80 5.39 -19.61
CA GLY A 17 8.00 4.96 -18.47
C GLY A 17 6.51 5.11 -18.71
N ILE A 18 6.09 6.24 -19.29
CA ILE A 18 4.69 6.49 -19.62
C ILE A 18 4.21 5.49 -20.68
N THR A 19 4.93 5.32 -21.79
CA THR A 19 4.52 4.40 -22.86
C THR A 19 4.46 2.95 -22.37
N ALA A 20 5.46 2.50 -21.61
CA ALA A 20 5.44 1.15 -21.06
C ALA A 20 4.27 0.97 -20.06
N THR A 21 3.94 1.99 -19.27
CA THR A 21 2.79 1.97 -18.35
C THR A 21 1.48 1.90 -19.12
N PHE A 22 1.35 2.65 -20.23
CA PHE A 22 0.21 2.57 -21.13
C PHE A 22 0.00 1.14 -21.64
N VAL A 23 1.07 0.42 -22.01
CA VAL A 23 0.95 -0.98 -22.44
C VAL A 23 0.39 -1.87 -21.33
N VAL A 24 0.87 -1.70 -20.09
CA VAL A 24 0.35 -2.46 -18.94
C VAL A 24 -1.12 -2.15 -18.70
N VAL A 25 -1.51 -0.86 -18.69
CA VAL A 25 -2.89 -0.42 -18.43
C VAL A 25 -3.86 -0.80 -19.56
N LEU A 26 -3.39 -0.94 -20.79
CA LEU A 26 -4.20 -1.42 -21.92
C LEU A 26 -4.27 -2.95 -22.02
N THR A 27 -3.43 -3.68 -21.29
CA THR A 27 -3.45 -5.15 -21.24
C THR A 27 -4.82 -5.73 -20.85
N PRO A 28 -5.52 -5.28 -19.78
CA PRO A 28 -6.82 -5.84 -19.44
C PRO A 28 -7.87 -5.57 -20.53
N LEU A 29 -7.85 -4.39 -21.16
CA LEU A 29 -8.75 -4.06 -22.27
C LEU A 29 -8.50 -4.95 -23.50
N ALA A 30 -7.24 -5.27 -23.79
CA ALA A 30 -6.88 -6.18 -24.87
C ALA A 30 -7.34 -7.62 -24.59
N VAL A 31 -7.17 -8.09 -23.34
CA VAL A 31 -7.63 -9.42 -22.92
C VAL A 31 -9.16 -9.50 -22.97
N PHE A 32 -9.86 -8.45 -22.52
CA PHE A 32 -11.30 -8.34 -22.66
C PHE A 32 -11.75 -8.43 -24.12
N GLY A 33 -11.14 -7.65 -25.02
CA GLY A 33 -11.46 -7.70 -26.45
C GLY A 33 -11.24 -9.08 -27.07
N PHE A 34 -10.21 -9.79 -26.62
CA PHE A 34 -9.94 -11.17 -27.04
C PHE A 34 -10.98 -12.16 -26.50
N GLN A 35 -11.32 -12.09 -25.21
CA GLN A 35 -12.35 -12.93 -24.58
C GLN A 35 -13.72 -12.71 -25.24
N ALA A 36 -14.09 -11.46 -25.51
CA ALA A 36 -15.32 -11.10 -26.20
C ALA A 36 -15.36 -11.63 -27.65
N GLY A 37 -14.25 -11.49 -28.40
CA GLY A 37 -14.16 -11.99 -29.77
C GLY A 37 -14.20 -13.53 -29.89
N MET A 38 -13.73 -14.24 -28.86
CA MET A 38 -13.74 -15.70 -28.81
C MET A 38 -15.06 -16.28 -28.27
N GLY A 39 -16.03 -15.43 -27.90
CA GLY A 39 -17.28 -15.85 -27.29
C GLY A 39 -17.12 -16.48 -25.90
N TRP A 40 -15.95 -16.29 -25.26
CA TRP A 40 -15.65 -16.76 -23.90
C TRP A 40 -16.20 -15.83 -22.81
N TRP A 41 -16.85 -14.75 -23.22
CA TRP A 41 -17.50 -13.80 -22.33
C TRP A 41 -18.88 -14.34 -21.92
N SER A 42 -19.00 -14.77 -20.67
CA SER A 42 -20.15 -15.50 -20.13
C SER A 42 -21.38 -14.66 -19.73
N GLY A 43 -21.35 -13.33 -19.83
CA GLY A 43 -22.47 -12.48 -19.39
C GLY A 43 -22.75 -11.28 -20.28
N GLY A 44 -24.01 -11.03 -20.63
CA GLY A 44 -24.45 -9.86 -21.41
C GLY A 44 -24.34 -8.53 -20.64
N HIS A 45 -23.14 -8.12 -20.27
CA HIS A 45 -22.87 -6.89 -19.51
C HIS A 45 -21.81 -6.02 -20.19
N GLU A 46 -22.03 -4.71 -20.15
CA GLU A 46 -21.16 -3.68 -20.71
C GLU A 46 -19.90 -3.47 -19.84
N TYR A 47 -18.78 -3.04 -20.45
CA TYR A 47 -17.51 -2.70 -19.78
C TYR A 47 -17.65 -1.74 -18.57
N ARG A 48 -18.75 -0.98 -18.51
CA ARG A 48 -19.08 -0.04 -17.43
C ARG A 48 -19.45 -0.70 -16.09
N ASP A 49 -19.77 -2.00 -16.08
CA ASP A 49 -20.12 -2.77 -14.88
C ASP A 49 -18.90 -3.41 -14.17
N TYR A 50 -17.69 -2.94 -14.48
CA TYR A 50 -16.39 -3.27 -13.84
C TYR A 50 -16.41 -3.28 -12.29
N HIS A 51 -17.43 -2.69 -11.65
CA HIS A 51 -17.54 -2.56 -10.20
C HIS A 51 -18.66 -3.39 -9.55
N ARG A 52 -19.45 -4.19 -10.31
CA ARG A 52 -20.72 -4.71 -9.78
C ARG A 52 -20.89 -6.23 -9.75
N TYR A 53 -20.19 -7.01 -10.58
CA TYR A 53 -20.34 -8.47 -10.59
C TYR A 53 -19.00 -9.21 -10.81
N ILE A 54 -18.77 -10.24 -9.99
CA ILE A 54 -17.62 -11.14 -10.05
C ILE A 54 -17.86 -12.16 -11.16
N ASP A 55 -17.09 -12.06 -12.23
CA ASP A 55 -17.02 -13.02 -13.32
C ASP A 55 -15.57 -13.56 -13.45
N TRP A 56 -15.41 -14.85 -13.74
CA TRP A 56 -14.08 -15.51 -13.77
C TRP A 56 -13.12 -14.89 -14.78
N SER A 57 -13.68 -14.21 -15.78
CA SER A 57 -12.99 -13.46 -16.83
C SER A 57 -12.10 -12.32 -16.28
N TRP A 58 -12.47 -11.71 -15.14
CA TRP A 58 -11.75 -10.58 -14.54
C TRP A 58 -10.40 -11.01 -13.94
N PHE A 59 -10.38 -12.14 -13.23
CA PHE A 59 -9.15 -12.69 -12.66
C PHE A 59 -8.06 -12.95 -13.73
N PHE A 60 -8.46 -13.41 -14.92
CA PHE A 60 -7.53 -13.59 -16.04
C PHE A 60 -6.97 -12.26 -16.57
N MET A 61 -7.79 -11.20 -16.59
CA MET A 61 -7.32 -9.86 -16.97
C MET A 61 -6.33 -9.30 -15.96
N GLU A 62 -6.57 -9.49 -14.67
CA GLU A 62 -5.65 -9.08 -13.60
C GLU A 62 -4.33 -9.85 -13.69
N LEU A 63 -4.38 -11.16 -13.86
CA LEU A 63 -3.18 -12.00 -13.99
C LEU A 63 -2.36 -11.63 -15.24
N ALA A 64 -3.03 -11.36 -16.37
CA ALA A 64 -2.38 -10.88 -17.58
C ALA A 64 -1.73 -9.51 -17.38
N THR A 65 -2.39 -8.62 -16.64
CA THR A 65 -1.86 -7.29 -16.30
C THR A 65 -0.63 -7.39 -15.40
N LEU A 66 -0.66 -8.28 -14.39
CA LEU A 66 0.50 -8.57 -13.54
C LEU A 66 1.66 -9.17 -14.35
N ALA A 67 1.38 -10.11 -15.25
CA ALA A 67 2.39 -10.72 -16.12
C ALA A 67 3.03 -9.69 -17.08
N SER A 68 2.20 -8.86 -17.71
CA SER A 68 2.64 -7.76 -18.57
C SER A 68 3.47 -6.74 -17.79
N GLY A 69 2.99 -6.32 -16.62
CA GLY A 69 3.70 -5.42 -15.72
C GLY A 69 5.05 -5.98 -15.25
N ALA A 70 5.11 -7.25 -14.87
CA ALA A 70 6.35 -7.93 -14.50
C ALA A 70 7.33 -8.01 -15.68
N GLY A 71 6.86 -8.34 -16.88
CA GLY A 71 7.66 -8.36 -18.10
C GLY A 71 8.23 -6.97 -18.44
N MET A 72 7.41 -5.93 -18.35
CA MET A 72 7.84 -4.55 -18.59
C MET A 72 8.81 -4.05 -17.52
N LEU A 73 8.58 -4.37 -16.24
CA LEU A 73 9.50 -4.06 -15.15
C LEU A 73 10.85 -4.75 -15.33
N TRP A 74 10.87 -6.03 -15.70
CA TRP A 74 12.10 -6.75 -15.97
C TRP A 74 12.89 -6.13 -17.12
N ARG A 75 12.19 -5.67 -18.17
CA ARG A 75 12.79 -5.13 -19.40
C ARG A 75 13.25 -3.68 -19.30
N TYR A 76 12.48 -2.82 -18.63
CA TYR A 76 12.70 -1.36 -18.61
C TYR A 76 13.17 -0.84 -17.26
N ARG A 77 12.88 -1.54 -16.14
CA ARG A 77 13.29 -1.19 -14.78
C ARG A 77 13.03 0.30 -14.45
N LEU A 78 11.77 0.71 -14.63
CA LEU A 78 11.30 2.06 -14.31
C LEU A 78 10.34 2.00 -13.12
N PRO A 79 10.54 2.81 -12.05
CA PRO A 79 9.68 2.78 -10.86
C PRO A 79 8.20 3.04 -11.12
N PHE A 80 7.91 3.89 -12.10
CA PHE A 80 6.53 4.24 -12.44
C PHE A 80 5.72 3.03 -12.93
N LEU A 81 6.37 2.03 -13.54
CA LEU A 81 5.71 0.78 -13.96
C LEU A 81 5.20 -0.06 -12.79
N VAL A 82 5.68 0.19 -11.57
CA VAL A 82 5.17 -0.49 -10.38
C VAL A 82 3.76 -0.01 -10.03
N MET A 83 3.37 1.20 -10.44
CA MET A 83 2.04 1.75 -10.18
C MET A 83 0.91 0.85 -10.67
N PRO A 84 0.80 0.50 -11.97
CA PRO A 84 -0.28 -0.37 -12.45
C PRO A 84 -0.22 -1.78 -11.82
N VAL A 85 0.97 -2.29 -11.52
CA VAL A 85 1.13 -3.58 -10.81
C VAL A 85 0.56 -3.50 -9.40
N ALA A 86 0.89 -2.44 -8.66
CA ALA A 86 0.39 -2.22 -7.30
C ALA A 86 -1.12 -2.01 -7.27
N VAL A 87 -1.67 -1.25 -8.23
CA VAL A 87 -3.12 -1.08 -8.42
C VAL A 87 -3.78 -2.42 -8.69
N THR A 88 -3.23 -3.24 -9.60
CA THR A 88 -3.78 -4.55 -9.94
C THR A 88 -3.75 -5.49 -8.74
N LEU A 89 -2.66 -5.51 -7.96
CA LEU A 89 -2.59 -6.29 -6.72
C LEU A 89 -3.67 -5.83 -5.72
N TRP A 90 -3.91 -4.53 -5.62
CA TRP A 90 -4.94 -4.01 -4.73
C TRP A 90 -6.36 -4.42 -5.17
N TYR A 91 -6.69 -4.32 -6.47
CA TYR A 91 -7.97 -4.80 -7.00
C TYR A 91 -8.14 -6.31 -6.80
N MET A 92 -7.09 -7.08 -7.05
CA MET A 92 -7.09 -8.52 -6.83
C MET A 92 -7.43 -8.86 -5.37
N SER A 93 -7.07 -8.04 -4.39
CA SER A 93 -7.48 -8.26 -2.98
C SER A 93 -9.00 -8.20 -2.78
N MET A 94 -9.72 -7.40 -3.57
CA MET A 94 -11.17 -7.29 -3.52
C MET A 94 -11.85 -8.46 -4.25
N ASP A 95 -11.26 -8.90 -5.35
CA ASP A 95 -11.79 -9.96 -6.21
C ASP A 95 -11.45 -11.38 -5.71
N LEU A 96 -10.41 -11.53 -4.88
CA LEU A 96 -9.98 -12.81 -4.33
C LEU A 96 -10.98 -13.38 -3.30
N ALA A 97 -11.67 -12.54 -2.53
CA ALA A 97 -12.59 -13.01 -1.49
C ALA A 97 -13.82 -13.75 -2.06
N PRO A 98 -14.50 -13.22 -3.10
CA PRO A 98 -15.56 -13.96 -3.78
C PRO A 98 -15.08 -15.16 -4.58
N PHE A 99 -13.88 -15.10 -5.15
CA PHE A 99 -13.30 -16.19 -5.93
C PHE A 99 -13.02 -17.44 -5.07
N LEU A 100 -12.40 -17.26 -3.90
CA LEU A 100 -11.99 -18.39 -3.05
C LEU A 100 -13.14 -19.06 -2.30
N PHE A 101 -14.22 -18.30 -2.02
CA PHE A 101 -15.29 -18.75 -1.11
C PHE A 101 -16.69 -18.78 -1.75
N GLY A 102 -16.80 -18.38 -3.02
CA GLY A 102 -18.07 -18.35 -3.77
C GLY A 102 -18.92 -17.11 -3.48
N ALA A 103 -19.60 -16.60 -4.50
CA ALA A 103 -20.38 -15.36 -4.42
C ALA A 103 -21.53 -15.40 -3.41
N GLU A 104 -22.06 -16.59 -3.08
CA GLU A 104 -23.17 -16.77 -2.14
C GLU A 104 -22.78 -16.67 -0.66
N TYR A 105 -21.48 -16.72 -0.32
CA TYR A 105 -20.99 -16.74 1.07
C TYR A 105 -20.06 -15.57 1.43
N VAL A 106 -19.99 -14.53 0.60
CA VAL A 106 -19.11 -13.38 0.87
C VAL A 106 -19.70 -12.50 1.96
N SER A 107 -19.46 -12.87 3.21
CA SER A 107 -19.70 -11.97 4.33
C SER A 107 -18.80 -10.74 4.19
N TRP A 108 -19.33 -9.57 4.54
CA TRP A 108 -18.55 -8.32 4.60
C TRP A 108 -17.30 -8.48 5.48
N GLU A 109 -17.38 -9.36 6.48
CA GLU A 109 -16.28 -9.74 7.37
C GLU A 109 -15.11 -10.40 6.62
N LEU A 110 -15.38 -11.35 5.72
CA LEU A 110 -14.34 -12.03 4.96
C LEU A 110 -13.54 -11.03 4.09
N ARG A 111 -14.21 -10.04 3.50
CA ARG A 111 -13.54 -8.98 2.70
C ARG A 111 -12.57 -8.17 3.56
N LYS A 112 -12.91 -7.85 4.80
CA LYS A 112 -12.02 -7.16 5.75
C LYS A 112 -10.77 -7.99 6.02
N TRP A 113 -10.94 -9.28 6.31
CA TRP A 113 -9.84 -10.22 6.55
C TRP A 113 -8.92 -10.36 5.33
N VAL A 114 -9.48 -10.54 4.14
CA VAL A 114 -8.69 -10.64 2.90
C VAL A 114 -7.93 -9.34 2.64
N SER A 115 -8.58 -8.17 2.76
CA SER A 115 -7.92 -6.88 2.58
C SER A 115 -6.77 -6.65 3.58
N LEU A 116 -6.96 -7.04 4.84
CA LEU A 116 -5.95 -6.96 5.89
C LEU A 116 -4.73 -7.83 5.55
N TRP A 117 -4.93 -9.14 5.36
CA TRP A 117 -3.82 -10.07 5.15
C TRP A 117 -3.14 -9.88 3.79
N PHE A 118 -3.91 -9.60 2.74
CA PHE A 118 -3.35 -9.34 1.42
C PHE A 118 -2.61 -8.00 1.37
N GLY A 119 -3.15 -6.96 2.02
CA GLY A 119 -2.45 -5.68 2.19
C GLY A 119 -1.12 -5.85 2.93
N LEU A 120 -1.12 -6.65 4.02
CA LEU A 120 0.11 -6.99 4.74
C LEU A 120 1.11 -7.73 3.84
N LEU A 121 0.65 -8.67 3.01
CA LEU A 121 1.50 -9.37 2.04
C LEU A 121 2.13 -8.40 1.03
N ILE A 122 1.36 -7.45 0.50
CA ILE A 122 1.89 -6.39 -0.40
C ILE A 122 2.91 -5.53 0.34
N VAL A 123 2.68 -5.17 1.60
CA VAL A 123 3.64 -4.41 2.42
C VAL A 123 4.94 -5.18 2.62
N LEU A 124 4.87 -6.48 2.93
CA LEU A 124 6.05 -7.34 3.07
C LEU A 124 6.80 -7.48 1.74
N LEU A 125 6.09 -7.60 0.62
CA LEU A 125 6.68 -7.58 -0.72
C LEU A 125 7.37 -6.24 -0.99
N ALA A 126 6.73 -5.12 -0.65
CA ALA A 126 7.30 -3.78 -0.79
C ALA A 126 8.60 -3.65 0.02
N PHE A 127 8.60 -4.14 1.26
CA PHE A 127 9.77 -4.15 2.12
C PHE A 127 10.91 -5.02 1.57
N TRP A 128 10.57 -6.21 1.07
CA TRP A 128 11.55 -7.09 0.40
C TRP A 128 12.15 -6.44 -0.85
N VAL A 129 11.32 -5.77 -1.67
CA VAL A 129 11.78 -5.00 -2.83
C VAL A 129 12.69 -3.85 -2.39
N ASP A 130 12.33 -3.13 -1.32
CA ASP A 130 13.13 -2.01 -0.79
C ASP A 130 14.53 -2.47 -0.37
N ILE A 131 14.63 -3.58 0.38
CA ILE A 131 15.92 -4.15 0.81
C ILE A 131 16.75 -4.67 -0.36
N ARG A 132 16.11 -5.37 -1.31
CA ARG A 132 16.82 -5.96 -2.46
C ARG A 132 17.25 -4.92 -3.48
N ASN A 133 16.55 -3.80 -3.55
CA ASN A 133 16.79 -2.78 -4.55
C ASN A 133 18.03 -1.95 -4.21
N GLN A 134 19.13 -2.27 -4.88
CA GLN A 134 20.38 -1.52 -4.76
C GLN A 134 20.40 -0.23 -5.59
N SER A 135 19.33 0.11 -6.31
CA SER A 135 19.23 1.33 -7.12
C SER A 135 18.84 2.57 -6.29
N SER A 136 19.24 3.76 -6.72
CA SER A 136 18.76 5.04 -6.16
C SER A 136 17.28 5.33 -6.44
N ARG A 137 16.63 4.51 -7.28
CA ARG A 137 15.24 4.69 -7.68
C ARG A 137 14.30 3.91 -6.75
N ASP A 138 13.20 4.53 -6.37
CA ASP A 138 12.25 3.95 -5.41
C ASP A 138 11.17 3.10 -6.10
N PHE A 139 11.44 1.80 -6.27
CA PHE A 139 10.47 0.86 -6.84
C PHE A 139 9.37 0.46 -5.85
N ALA A 140 9.62 0.48 -4.54
CA ALA A 140 8.67 0.01 -3.55
C ALA A 140 7.61 1.07 -3.19
N PHE A 141 7.79 2.34 -3.58
CA PHE A 141 6.87 3.44 -3.30
C PHE A 141 5.39 3.11 -3.54
N TRP A 142 5.05 2.65 -4.75
CA TRP A 142 3.67 2.34 -5.11
C TRP A 142 3.13 1.11 -4.36
N LEU A 143 3.97 0.08 -4.15
CA LEU A 143 3.58 -1.09 -3.36
C LEU A 143 3.26 -0.71 -1.92
N TYR A 144 4.04 0.18 -1.30
CA TYR A 144 3.75 0.67 0.04
C TYR A 144 2.44 1.46 0.09
N ILE A 145 2.16 2.33 -0.89
CA ILE A 145 0.91 3.09 -0.91
C ILE A 145 -0.30 2.15 -0.93
N PHE A 146 -0.36 1.26 -1.91
CA PHE A 146 -1.51 0.38 -2.09
C PHE A 146 -1.59 -0.70 -1.01
N GLY A 147 -0.45 -1.28 -0.60
CA GLY A 147 -0.39 -2.27 0.47
C GLY A 147 -0.82 -1.71 1.82
N VAL A 148 -0.33 -0.52 2.21
CA VAL A 148 -0.73 0.12 3.46
C VAL A 148 -2.19 0.55 3.41
N THR A 149 -2.68 1.05 2.28
CA THR A 149 -4.09 1.42 2.11
C THR A 149 -4.99 0.20 2.31
N ALA A 150 -4.67 -0.94 1.67
CA ALA A 150 -5.43 -2.19 1.81
C ALA A 150 -5.39 -2.71 3.25
N PHE A 151 -4.18 -2.82 3.83
CA PHE A 151 -3.99 -3.29 5.20
C PHE A 151 -4.76 -2.44 6.21
N TRP A 152 -4.57 -1.11 6.16
CA TRP A 152 -5.18 -0.20 7.11
C TRP A 152 -6.69 -0.08 6.95
N SER A 153 -7.20 -0.16 5.72
CA SER A 153 -8.65 -0.18 5.47
C SER A 153 -9.28 -1.45 6.03
N GLY A 154 -8.69 -2.62 5.79
CA GLY A 154 -9.14 -3.88 6.37
C GLY A 154 -9.14 -3.85 7.90
N LEU A 155 -8.06 -3.34 8.49
CA LEU A 155 -7.91 -3.18 9.94
C LEU A 155 -8.93 -2.18 10.54
N SER A 156 -9.12 -1.03 9.92
CA SER A 156 -9.99 0.03 10.47
C SER A 156 -11.48 -0.25 10.30
N LEU A 157 -11.84 -1.10 9.32
CA LEU A 157 -13.21 -1.55 9.13
C LEU A 157 -13.57 -2.75 10.03
N MET A 158 -12.61 -3.35 10.73
CA MET A 158 -12.89 -4.37 11.74
C MET A 158 -13.46 -3.70 12.99
N GLU A 159 -14.78 -3.77 13.11
CA GLU A 159 -15.50 -3.30 14.29
C GLU A 159 -15.34 -4.31 15.43
N SER A 160 -15.17 -3.80 16.64
CA SER A 160 -15.17 -4.59 17.86
C SER A 160 -15.71 -3.75 19.00
N ASP A 161 -16.67 -4.30 19.73
CA ASP A 161 -17.29 -3.66 20.90
C ASP A 161 -16.36 -3.62 22.12
N SER A 162 -15.26 -4.38 22.09
CA SER A 162 -14.32 -4.49 23.19
C SER A 162 -13.32 -3.33 23.19
N GLU A 163 -13.22 -2.62 24.32
CA GLU A 163 -12.21 -1.58 24.54
C GLU A 163 -10.78 -2.12 24.41
N TRP A 164 -10.55 -3.40 24.73
CA TRP A 164 -9.25 -4.04 24.52
C TRP A 164 -8.89 -4.12 23.02
N SER A 165 -9.86 -4.44 22.16
CA SER A 165 -9.64 -4.47 20.72
C SER A 165 -9.32 -3.07 20.17
N LYS A 166 -10.02 -2.04 20.67
CA LYS A 166 -9.76 -0.64 20.30
C LYS A 166 -8.36 -0.18 20.78
N LEU A 167 -7.92 -0.61 21.96
CA LEU A 167 -6.54 -0.41 22.44
C LEU A 167 -5.51 -1.12 21.55
N PHE A 168 -5.75 -2.38 21.17
CA PHE A 168 -4.87 -3.09 20.22
C PHE A 168 -4.82 -2.40 18.86
N TYR A 169 -5.94 -1.89 18.36
CA TYR A 169 -5.98 -1.08 17.15
C TYR A 169 -5.09 0.16 17.27
N CYS A 170 -5.17 0.89 18.38
CA CYS A 170 -4.28 2.03 18.65
C CYS A 170 -2.80 1.61 18.68
N LEU A 171 -2.48 0.49 19.34
CA LEU A 171 -1.11 -0.05 19.41
C LEU A 171 -0.57 -0.42 18.02
N ILE A 172 -1.38 -1.05 17.16
CA ILE A 172 -0.99 -1.37 15.79
C ILE A 172 -0.68 -0.08 15.01
N ASN A 173 -1.52 0.95 15.15
CA ASN A 173 -1.29 2.24 14.48
C ASN A 173 -0.03 2.97 15.01
N LEU A 174 0.28 2.86 16.30
CA LEU A 174 1.56 3.35 16.86
C LEU A 174 2.76 2.59 16.28
N VAL A 175 2.65 1.26 16.14
CA VAL A 175 3.67 0.44 15.46
C VAL A 175 3.84 0.87 14.01
N MET A 176 2.76 1.19 13.30
CA MET A 176 2.83 1.75 11.95
C MET A 176 3.59 3.08 11.93
N ILE A 177 3.30 4.01 12.84
CA ILE A 177 4.04 5.28 12.92
C ILE A 177 5.54 5.03 13.14
N MET A 178 5.90 4.16 14.08
CA MET A 178 7.29 3.80 14.35
C MET A 178 7.96 3.16 13.13
N ALA A 179 7.30 2.21 12.47
CA ALA A 179 7.80 1.58 11.25
C ALA A 179 7.99 2.61 10.12
N GLY A 180 7.04 3.53 9.96
CA GLY A 180 7.13 4.63 8.99
C GLY A 180 8.30 5.58 9.25
N ALA A 181 8.54 5.92 10.52
CA ALA A 181 9.67 6.74 10.92
C ALA A 181 11.01 6.04 10.68
N ILE A 182 11.12 4.75 11.04
CA ILE A 182 12.34 3.94 10.86
C ILE A 182 12.65 3.73 9.36
N LEU A 183 11.64 3.41 8.55
CA LEU A 183 11.81 3.11 7.13
C LEU A 183 11.88 4.38 6.24
N GLY A 184 11.66 5.57 6.81
CA GLY A 184 11.50 6.80 6.05
C GLY A 184 10.29 6.77 5.11
N ARG A 185 9.23 6.03 5.47
CA ARG A 185 8.02 5.82 4.68
C ARG A 185 6.83 6.57 5.29
N ARG A 186 6.58 7.78 4.78
CA ARG A 186 5.52 8.68 5.26
C ARG A 186 4.12 8.05 5.25
N VAL A 187 3.84 7.12 4.33
CA VAL A 187 2.50 6.50 4.24
C VAL A 187 2.09 5.79 5.53
N PHE A 188 3.02 5.08 6.20
CA PHE A 188 2.70 4.44 7.48
C PHE A 188 2.44 5.47 8.59
N VAL A 189 3.19 6.58 8.59
CA VAL A 189 3.01 7.66 9.58
C VAL A 189 1.67 8.34 9.40
N VAL A 190 1.25 8.60 8.16
CA VAL A 190 -0.04 9.23 7.85
C VAL A 190 -1.19 8.32 8.27
N PHE A 191 -1.20 7.06 7.80
CA PHE A 191 -2.28 6.12 8.11
C PHE A 191 -2.30 5.74 9.60
N GLY A 192 -1.14 5.51 10.21
CA GLY A 192 -1.04 5.29 11.66
C GLY A 192 -1.52 6.51 12.46
N GLY A 193 -1.18 7.72 12.03
CA GLY A 193 -1.68 8.95 12.64
C GLY A 193 -3.21 9.08 12.56
N LEU A 194 -3.80 8.75 11.40
CA LEU A 194 -5.26 8.72 11.22
C LEU A 194 -5.92 7.70 12.16
N GLY A 195 -5.34 6.50 12.31
CA GLY A 195 -5.90 5.49 13.21
C GLY A 195 -5.80 5.89 14.69
N VAL A 196 -4.66 6.46 15.12
CA VAL A 196 -4.52 6.99 16.48
C VAL A 196 -5.51 8.14 16.73
N ALA A 197 -5.69 9.05 15.76
CA ALA A 197 -6.67 10.12 15.85
C ALA A 197 -8.10 9.58 15.96
N GLY A 198 -8.44 8.54 15.18
CA GLY A 198 -9.73 7.86 15.28
C GLY A 198 -9.98 7.26 16.67
N TYR A 199 -8.99 6.55 17.23
CA TYR A 199 -9.08 5.99 18.58
C TYR A 199 -9.22 7.07 19.67
N LEU A 200 -8.45 8.15 19.57
CA LEU A 200 -8.55 9.28 20.50
C LEU A 200 -9.90 10.00 20.37
N GLY A 201 -10.46 10.07 19.17
CA GLY A 201 -11.81 10.58 18.92
C GLY A 201 -12.89 9.73 19.59
N HIS A 202 -12.81 8.39 19.46
CA HIS A 202 -13.66 7.45 20.21
C HIS A 202 -13.57 7.70 21.72
N LEU A 203 -12.36 7.79 22.26
CA LEU A 203 -12.12 8.03 23.68
C LEU A 203 -12.71 9.38 24.13
N ALA A 204 -12.58 10.42 23.30
CA ALA A 204 -13.13 11.75 23.57
C ALA A 204 -14.67 11.76 23.61
N TYR A 205 -15.30 11.10 22.64
CA TYR A 205 -16.73 11.23 22.38
C TYR A 205 -17.56 10.21 23.17
N GLU A 206 -17.07 8.99 23.36
CA GLU A 206 -17.85 7.93 24.03
C GLU A 206 -17.46 7.76 25.50
N VAL A 207 -16.19 7.98 25.85
CA VAL A 207 -15.68 7.66 27.21
C VAL A 207 -15.54 8.90 28.09
N PHE A 208 -15.16 10.04 27.50
CA PHE A 208 -14.89 11.29 28.23
C PHE A 208 -15.75 12.47 27.77
N GLU A 209 -16.97 12.21 27.28
CA GLU A 209 -17.89 13.21 26.72
C GLU A 209 -18.06 14.45 27.65
N ASP A 210 -18.23 14.21 28.95
CA ASP A 210 -18.46 15.26 29.97
C ASP A 210 -17.16 15.82 30.60
N SER A 211 -15.98 15.44 30.12
CA SER A 211 -14.70 15.80 30.74
C SER A 211 -13.95 16.90 29.99
N LEU A 212 -14.00 18.13 30.53
CA LEU A 212 -13.20 19.25 30.02
C LEU A 212 -11.68 19.06 30.19
N LEU A 213 -11.25 18.14 31.07
CA LEU A 213 -9.83 17.83 31.27
C LEU A 213 -9.25 17.02 30.12
N PHE A 214 -10.07 16.23 29.41
CA PHE A 214 -9.59 15.35 28.35
C PHE A 214 -9.02 16.13 27.16
N PRO A 215 -9.69 17.15 26.58
CA PRO A 215 -9.11 18.00 25.54
C PRO A 215 -7.83 18.72 25.98
N ILE A 216 -7.76 19.14 27.25
CA ILE A 216 -6.57 19.80 27.80
C ILE A 216 -5.40 18.81 27.89
N ALA A 217 -5.63 17.61 28.41
CA ALA A 217 -4.61 16.56 28.43
C ALA A 217 -4.16 16.19 27.01
N LEU A 218 -5.09 16.10 26.05
CA LEU A 218 -4.79 15.79 24.66
C LEU A 218 -3.92 16.86 24.00
N THR A 219 -4.21 18.15 24.22
CA THR A 219 -3.38 19.25 23.70
C THR A 219 -1.98 19.25 24.34
N LEU A 220 -1.87 18.98 25.65
CA LEU A 220 -0.58 18.82 26.32
C LEU A 220 0.22 17.63 25.79
N ILE A 221 -0.43 16.50 25.53
CA ILE A 221 0.21 15.33 24.90
C ILE A 221 0.69 15.68 23.48
N GLY A 222 -0.13 16.37 22.69
CA GLY A 222 0.25 16.84 21.36
C GLY A 222 1.48 17.76 21.40
N LEU A 223 1.51 18.72 22.31
CA LEU A 223 2.66 19.60 22.53
C LEU A 223 3.90 18.82 22.99
N ALA A 224 3.74 17.84 23.87
CA ALA A 224 4.83 16.97 24.32
C ALA A 224 5.43 16.16 23.16
N ILE A 225 4.59 15.62 22.27
CA ILE A 225 5.03 14.88 21.07
C ILE A 225 5.80 15.82 20.12
N VAL A 226 5.29 17.03 19.86
CA VAL A 226 5.99 18.02 19.02
C VAL A 226 7.33 18.40 19.64
N TRP A 227 7.37 18.64 20.95
CA TRP A 227 8.59 18.96 21.67
C TRP A 227 9.61 17.81 21.61
N LEU A 228 9.18 16.56 21.81
CA LEU A 228 10.01 15.37 21.64
C LEU A 228 10.53 15.23 20.21
N GLY A 229 9.70 15.54 19.20
CA GLY A 229 10.11 15.57 17.80
C GLY A 229 11.22 16.60 17.52
N ILE A 230 11.10 17.81 18.09
CA ILE A 230 12.15 18.84 18.01
C ILE A 230 13.42 18.40 18.75
N LEU A 231 13.28 17.80 19.93
CA LEU A 231 14.40 17.31 20.72
C LEU A 231 15.15 16.18 19.99
N TRP A 232 14.39 15.29 19.34
CA TRP A 232 14.92 14.25 18.47
C TRP A 232 15.69 14.85 17.30
N GLN A 233 15.10 15.83 16.59
CA GLN A 233 15.76 16.52 15.47
C GLN A 233 17.09 17.17 15.91
N ARG A 234 17.15 17.74 17.12
CA ARG A 234 18.38 18.33 17.67
C ARG A 234 19.46 17.29 18.01
N HIS A 235 19.07 16.06 18.35
CA HIS A 235 19.99 14.98 18.71
C HIS A 235 20.15 13.93 17.60
N GLU A 236 19.58 14.18 16.42
CA GLU A 236 19.46 13.24 15.31
C GLU A 236 20.81 12.60 14.98
N GLN A 237 21.89 13.40 14.92
CA GLN A 237 23.23 12.89 14.65
C GLN A 237 23.71 11.87 15.70
N ARG A 238 23.50 12.11 16.99
CA ARG A 238 23.96 11.22 18.08
C ARG A 238 23.07 9.99 18.27
N VAL A 239 21.76 10.15 18.07
CA VAL A 239 20.79 9.07 18.26
C VAL A 239 20.80 8.13 17.05
N SER A 240 20.93 8.67 15.84
CA SER A 240 21.03 7.87 14.62
C SER A 240 22.28 6.97 14.66
N GLU A 241 23.43 7.44 15.16
CA GLU A 241 24.62 6.59 15.32
C GLU A 241 24.42 5.39 16.27
N ARG A 242 23.70 5.56 17.39
CA ARG A 242 23.43 4.47 18.35
C ARG A 242 22.35 3.49 17.88
N LEU A 243 21.34 3.97 17.17
CA LEU A 243 20.33 3.08 16.56
C LEU A 243 20.89 2.33 15.36
N ARG A 244 21.78 2.96 14.57
CA ARG A 244 22.46 2.35 13.43
C ARG A 244 23.41 1.21 13.83
N SER A 245 23.93 1.17 15.07
CA SER A 245 24.77 0.06 15.54
C SER A 245 23.96 -1.17 15.94
N LEU A 246 22.66 -1.02 16.22
CA LEU A 246 21.75 -2.11 16.58
C LEU A 246 21.03 -2.73 15.37
N LEU A 247 21.04 -2.03 14.22
CA LEU A 247 20.33 -2.48 13.02
C LEU A 247 21.20 -3.39 12.14
N PRO A 248 20.63 -4.48 11.57
CA PRO A 248 21.32 -5.30 10.58
C PRO A 248 21.79 -4.47 9.38
N ALA A 249 22.95 -4.83 8.81
CA ALA A 249 23.56 -4.10 7.69
C ALA A 249 22.59 -3.74 6.52
N PRO A 250 21.68 -4.64 6.08
CA PRO A 250 20.76 -4.32 4.98
C PRO A 250 19.77 -3.19 5.32
N LEU A 251 19.33 -3.09 6.57
CA LEU A 251 18.42 -2.04 7.04
C LEU A 251 19.15 -0.71 7.18
N ARG A 252 20.40 -0.75 7.62
CA ARG A 252 21.24 0.46 7.74
C ARG A 252 21.49 1.10 6.39
N GLU A 253 21.87 0.31 5.38
CA GLU A 253 22.05 0.82 4.01
C GLU A 253 20.76 1.41 3.43
N LEU A 254 19.61 0.81 3.74
CA LEU A 254 18.31 1.30 3.27
C LEU A 254 18.01 2.71 3.82
N ILE A 255 18.25 2.91 5.12
CA ILE A 255 18.02 4.19 5.79
C ILE A 255 19.00 5.26 5.28
N GLU A 256 20.28 4.91 5.11
CA GLU A 256 21.31 5.84 4.62
C GLU A 256 21.07 6.33 3.18
N ARG A 257 20.31 5.60 2.36
CA ARG A 257 19.95 6.04 1.00
C ARG A 257 18.77 7.01 0.95
N ARG A 258 17.97 7.08 2.03
CA ARG A 258 16.74 7.90 2.09
C ARG A 258 16.92 9.23 2.78
N HIS A 259 17.92 9.34 3.66
CA HIS A 259 18.27 10.55 4.42
C HIS A 259 19.49 11.20 3.81
#